data_AF-A0A1F6D211-F1
#
_entry.id   AF-A0A1F6D211-F1
#
_cell.length_a   1.000
_cell.length_b   1.000
_cell.length_c   1.000
_cell.angle_alpha   90.00
_cell.angle_beta   90.00
_cell.angle_gamma   90.00
#
_symmetry.space_group_name_H-M   'P 1'
#
loop_
_entity.id
_entity.type
_entity.pdbx_description
1 polymer ?
#
loop_
_entity_poly.entity_id
_entity_poly.type
_entity_poly.pdbx_seq_one_letter_code
_entity_poly.pdbx_strand_id
1 'polypeptide(L)' 'MLLSLILAGVIALALLARWLGRPGERCPECGVRRDGDAPICACGWVFETPETEDDLEYVGEEDEEEEDGRRDP' A
#
# COMPACT_ATOMS: atom_id res chain seq x y z
N MET A 1 6.74 39.73 -12.22
CA MET A 1 5.76 39.07 -13.12
C MET A 1 6.36 37.83 -13.78
N LEU A 2 7.55 37.92 -14.40
CA LEU A 2 8.20 36.76 -15.06
C LEU A 2 8.50 35.60 -14.08
N LEU A 3 9.10 35.89 -12.92
CA LEU A 3 9.35 34.91 -11.85
C LEU A 3 8.06 34.22 -11.38
N SER A 4 6.97 34.98 -11.26
CA SER A 4 5.65 34.50 -10.88
C SER A 4 5.12 33.46 -11.87
N LEU A 5 5.29 33.73 -13.17
CA LEU A 5 4.88 32.83 -14.26
C LEU A 5 5.72 31.55 -14.31
N ILE A 6 7.04 31.67 -14.10
CA ILE A 6 7.96 30.53 -14.05
C ILE A 6 7.56 29.61 -12.88
N LEU A 7 7.33 30.17 -11.70
CA LEU A 7 6.99 29.41 -10.49
C LEU A 7 5.64 28.70 -10.66
N ALA A 8 4.63 29.38 -11.20
CA ALA A 8 3.35 28.77 -11.54
C ALA A 8 3.49 27.63 -12.56
N GLY A 9 4.33 27.82 -13.58
CA GLY A 9 4.63 26.79 -14.58
C GLY A 9 5.26 25.54 -13.97
N VAL A 10 6.26 25.71 -13.10
CA VAL A 10 6.94 24.59 -12.42
C VAL A 10 5.97 23.80 -11.54
N ILE A 11 5.11 24.49 -10.77
CA ILE A 11 4.09 23.83 -9.93
C ILE A 11 3.12 23.03 -10.80
N ALA A 12 2.57 23.64 -11.86
CA ALA A 12 1.65 22.96 -12.77
C ALA A 12 2.29 21.71 -13.41
N LEU A 13 3.56 21.81 -13.81
CA LEU A 13 4.30 20.71 -14.42
C LEU A 13 4.58 19.59 -13.42
N ALA A 14 4.91 19.92 -12.17
CA ALA A 14 5.07 18.94 -11.10
C ALA A 14 3.75 18.21 -10.77
N LEU A 15 2.63 18.93 -10.74
CA LEU A 15 1.31 18.34 -10.55
C LEU A 15 0.92 17.43 -11.71
N LEU A 16 1.17 17.85 -12.96
CA LEU A 16 0.96 17.03 -14.15
C LEU A 16 1.81 15.76 -14.12
N ALA A 17 3.09 15.88 -13.76
CA ALA A 17 3.99 14.74 -13.63
C ALA A 17 3.53 13.79 -12.52
N ARG A 18 3.04 14.30 -11.39
CA ARG A 18 2.48 13.48 -10.30
C ARG A 18 1.15 12.84 -10.68
N TRP A 19 0.34 13.51 -11.50
CA TRP A 19 -0.93 12.98 -11.99
C TRP A 19 -0.72 11.89 -13.05
N LEU A 20 0.21 12.08 -13.99
CA LEU A 20 0.62 11.05 -14.97
C LEU A 20 1.41 9.91 -14.31
N GLY A 21 2.17 10.22 -13.27
CA GLY A 21 3.02 9.30 -12.52
C GLY A 21 2.30 8.48 -11.47
N ARG A 22 0.98 8.32 -11.55
CA ARG A 22 0.29 7.18 -10.93
C ARG A 22 0.28 6.03 -11.94
N PRO A 23 1.37 5.25 -12.09
CA PRO A 23 1.22 3.97 -12.75
C PRO A 23 0.21 3.21 -11.90
N GLY A 24 -0.94 2.87 -12.46
CA GLY A 24 -1.80 1.86 -11.85
C GLY A 24 -0.89 0.68 -11.47
N GLU A 25 -1.03 0.20 -10.23
CA GLU A 25 -0.14 -0.81 -9.67
C GLU A 25 0.02 -1.94 -10.68
N ARG A 26 1.26 -2.25 -11.04
CA ARG A 26 1.56 -3.38 -11.93
C ARG A 26 2.03 -4.53 -11.07
N CYS A 27 1.59 -5.73 -11.40
CA CYS A 27 2.13 -6.92 -10.76
C CYS A 27 3.64 -7.00 -11.05
N PRO A 28 4.52 -7.13 -10.02
CA PRO A 28 5.96 -7.23 -10.21
C PRO A 28 6.38 -8.56 -10.85
N GLU A 29 5.56 -9.62 -10.72
CA GLU A 29 5.87 -10.92 -11.35
C GLU A 29 5.49 -10.97 -12.82
N CYS A 30 4.24 -10.62 -13.16
CA CYS A 30 3.75 -10.80 -14.53
C CYS A 30 3.64 -9.50 -15.34
N GLY A 31 3.84 -8.34 -14.70
CA GLY A 31 3.78 -7.02 -15.35
C GLY A 31 2.38 -6.54 -15.74
N VAL A 32 1.34 -7.34 -15.48
CA VAL A 32 -0.06 -7.01 -15.79
C VAL A 32 -0.50 -5.84 -14.91
N ARG A 33 -1.29 -4.93 -15.48
CA ARG A 33 -1.90 -3.82 -14.72
C ARG A 33 -2.96 -4.37 -13.78
N ARG A 34 -2.97 -3.91 -12.53
CA ARG A 34 -4.03 -4.21 -11.56
C ARG A 34 -5.34 -3.61 -12.06
N ASP A 35 -6.34 -4.46 -12.23
CA ASP A 35 -7.70 -4.04 -12.57
C ASP A 35 -8.46 -3.68 -11.29
N GLY A 36 -8.47 -2.39 -10.94
CA GLY A 36 -9.19 -1.86 -9.77
C GLY A 36 -8.60 -2.31 -8.43
N ASP A 37 -9.46 -2.63 -7.46
CA ASP A 37 -9.09 -3.04 -6.09
C ASP A 37 -8.95 -4.57 -5.94
N ALA A 38 -8.67 -5.30 -7.03
CA ALA A 38 -8.46 -6.74 -6.94
C ALA A 38 -7.31 -7.06 -5.96
N PRO A 39 -7.52 -7.88 -4.90
CA PRO A 39 -6.49 -8.16 -3.90
C PRO A 39 -5.39 -9.09 -4.44
N ILE A 40 -5.69 -9.86 -5.49
CA ILE A 40 -4.78 -10.83 -6.08
C ILE A 40 -4.78 -10.72 -7.61
N CYS A 41 -3.59 -10.80 -8.20
CA CYS A 41 -3.40 -10.91 -9.63
C CYS A 41 -3.68 -12.33 -10.12
N ALA A 42 -4.10 -12.51 -11.37
CA ALA A 42 -4.33 -13.84 -11.95
C ALA A 42 -3.06 -14.74 -11.97
N CYS A 43 -1.86 -14.17 -11.87
CA CYS A 43 -0.61 -14.94 -11.74
C CYS A 43 -0.37 -15.49 -10.33
N GLY A 44 -1.18 -15.12 -9.34
CA GLY A 44 -1.04 -15.52 -7.93
C GLY A 44 -0.37 -14.47 -7.04
N TRP A 45 0.10 -13.35 -7.60
CA TRP A 45 0.68 -12.26 -6.81
C TRP A 45 -0.39 -11.55 -5.99
N VAL A 46 -0.22 -11.50 -4.67
CA VAL A 46 -1.10 -10.77 -3.75
C VAL A 46 -0.61 -9.34 -3.64
N PHE A 47 -1.47 -8.38 -3.92
CA PHE A 47 -1.16 -6.96 -3.72
C PHE A 47 -1.45 -6.62 -2.26
N GLU A 48 -0.44 -6.08 -1.56
CA GLU A 48 -0.67 -5.43 -0.27
C GLU A 48 -1.58 -4.24 -0.52
N THR A 49 -2.79 -4.26 0.01
CA THR A 49 -3.60 -3.05 0.08
C THR A 49 -2.85 -2.08 0.98
N PRO A 50 -2.69 -0.80 0.61
CA PRO A 50 -2.33 0.21 1.59
C PRO A 50 -3.51 0.27 2.55
N GLU A 51 -3.48 -0.59 3.57
CA GLU A 51 -4.13 -0.33 4.83
C GLU A 51 -3.77 1.11 5.18
N THR A 52 -4.81 1.93 5.15
CA THR A 52 -4.77 3.35 5.45
C THR A 52 -3.79 3.57 6.58
N GLU A 53 -2.79 4.42 6.32
CA GLU A 53 -1.89 5.01 7.33
C GLU A 53 -2.72 5.90 8.29
N ASP A 54 -3.75 5.33 8.91
CA ASP A 54 -4.47 5.86 10.05
C ASP A 54 -3.98 5.09 11.28
N ASP A 55 -2.81 5.50 11.76
CA ASP A 55 -2.39 5.35 13.15
C ASP A 55 -3.50 5.89 14.08
N LEU A 56 -4.54 5.13 14.46
CA LEU A 56 -5.35 5.38 15.67
C LEU A 56 -6.14 4.14 16.16
N GLU A 57 -5.88 3.76 17.44
CA GLU A 57 -6.80 3.11 18.42
C GLU A 57 -6.92 1.55 18.44
N TYR A 58 -6.97 0.77 19.54
CA TYR A 58 -6.56 0.77 20.96
C TYR A 58 -6.94 -0.63 21.55
N VAL A 59 -5.99 -1.27 22.26
CA VAL A 59 -6.01 -2.28 23.38
C VAL A 59 -7.13 -3.35 23.51
N GLY A 60 -6.71 -4.61 23.70
CA GLY A 60 -7.49 -5.66 24.38
C GLY A 60 -6.65 -6.92 24.68
N GLU A 61 -6.51 -7.23 25.96
CA GLU A 61 -5.72 -8.30 26.62
C GLU A 61 -6.37 -9.71 26.48
N GLU A 62 -5.59 -10.77 26.79
CA GLU A 62 -6.01 -12.14 27.20
C GLU A 62 -6.58 -13.04 26.05
N ASP A 63 -6.30 -14.32 25.86
CA ASP A 63 -5.75 -15.48 26.60
C ASP A 63 -5.62 -16.61 25.52
N GLU A 64 -4.72 -17.57 25.46
CA GLU A 64 -4.58 -18.81 26.24
C GLU A 64 -3.90 -19.80 25.26
N GLU A 65 -2.92 -20.61 25.67
CA GLU A 65 -2.80 -22.02 25.23
C GLU A 65 -1.75 -22.75 26.11
N GLU A 66 -2.28 -23.58 27.01
CA GLU A 66 -1.61 -24.60 27.80
C GLU A 66 -1.01 -25.72 26.93
N GLU A 67 0.15 -26.26 27.29
CA GLU A 67 0.53 -27.69 27.17
C GLU A 67 2.00 -27.83 27.63
N ASP A 68 2.51 -28.87 28.28
CA ASP A 68 1.99 -30.17 28.68
C ASP A 68 2.93 -30.66 29.79
N GLY A 69 2.37 -30.97 30.96
CA GLY A 69 3.09 -31.56 32.06
C GLY A 69 3.16 -33.08 31.91
N ARG A 70 4.23 -33.60 31.29
CA ARG A 70 4.55 -35.03 31.40
C ARG A 70 6.04 -35.33 31.46
N ARG A 71 6.51 -35.68 32.65
CA ARG A 71 7.67 -36.56 32.80
C ARG A 71 7.47 -37.54 33.96
N ASP A 72 6.79 -38.64 33.64
CA ASP A 72 6.89 -39.96 34.27
C ASP A 72 8.31 -40.54 34.10
N PRO A 73 8.73 -41.62 34.81
CA PRO A 73 8.00 -42.49 35.74
C PRO A 73 8.57 -42.55 37.18
#